data_AF-A0A3B9TAV6-F1
#
_entry.id   AF-A0A3B9TAV6-F1
#
_cell.length_a   1.000
_cell.length_b   1.000
_cell.length_c   1.000
_cell.angle_alpha   90.00
_cell.angle_beta   90.00
_cell.angle_gamma   90.00
#
_symmetry.space_group_name_H-M   'P 1'
#
loop_
_entity.id
_entity.type
_entity.pdbx_description
1 polymer ?
#
loop_
_entity_poly.entity_id
_entity_poly.type
_entity_poly.pdbx_seq_one_letter_code
_entity_poly.pdbx_strand_id
1 'polypeptide(L)'
;MAINTSILLFDLDGTLTDPKEGILNSIQYALKKKGIHEAKPDELSCFIGPPLHLSFQKRYHLSELEAFEMVGLFANILPKREFTKTAFIPGFLSFCAS
;
A
#
# COMPACT_ATOMS: atom_id res chain seq x y z
N MET A 1 -4.29 -38.51 -0.92
CA MET A 1 -5.27 -37.58 -0.33
C MET A 1 -5.50 -36.48 -1.35
N ALA A 2 -6.62 -36.52 -2.08
CA ALA A 2 -6.93 -35.52 -3.11
C ALA A 2 -7.66 -34.36 -2.42
N ILE A 3 -7.10 -33.16 -2.48
CA ILE A 3 -7.78 -31.96 -1.99
C ILE A 3 -8.76 -31.55 -3.09
N ASN A 4 -10.04 -31.87 -2.91
CA ASN A 4 -11.10 -31.40 -3.81
C ASN A 4 -11.45 -29.96 -3.44
N THR A 5 -10.96 -28.99 -4.21
CA THR A 5 -11.15 -27.55 -3.99
C THR A 5 -11.95 -26.97 -5.14
N SER A 6 -13.28 -26.97 -5.00
CA SER A 6 -14.16 -26.32 -5.97
C SER A 6 -14.15 -24.78 -5.86
N ILE A 7 -13.48 -24.22 -4.83
CA ILE A 7 -13.40 -22.78 -4.56
C ILE A 7 -11.97 -22.44 -4.15
N LEU A 8 -11.41 -21.43 -4.83
CA LEU A 8 -10.12 -20.80 -4.51
C LEU A 8 -10.40 -19.36 -4.05
N LEU A 9 -9.84 -18.96 -2.91
CA LEU A 9 -9.88 -17.59 -2.43
C LEU A 9 -8.48 -16.99 -2.58
N PHE A 10 -8.39 -15.84 -3.24
CA PHE A 10 -7.17 -15.07 -3.37
C PHE A 10 -7.30 -13.79 -2.56
N ASP A 11 -6.25 -13.47 -1.81
CA ASP A 11 -6.04 -12.10 -1.34
C ASP A 11 -5.68 -11.20 -2.54
N LEU A 12 -5.84 -9.88 -2.43
CA LEU A 12 -5.59 -8.94 -3.53
C LEU A 12 -4.13 -8.46 -3.52
N ASP A 13 -3.77 -7.68 -2.50
CA ASP A 13 -2.48 -6.99 -2.44
C ASP A 13 -1.36 -7.94 -2.01
N GLY A 14 -0.28 -7.99 -2.80
CA GLY A 14 0.83 -8.92 -2.59
C GLY A 14 0.54 -10.35 -3.05
N THR A 15 -0.66 -10.63 -3.59
CA THR A 15 -1.04 -11.93 -4.16
C THR A 15 -1.44 -11.80 -5.64
N LEU A 16 -2.39 -10.91 -5.96
CA LEU A 16 -2.76 -10.60 -7.35
C LEU A 16 -2.00 -9.40 -7.88
N THR A 17 -1.77 -8.41 -7.02
CA THR A 17 -1.26 -7.09 -7.38
C THR A 17 -0.02 -6.69 -6.60
N ASP A 18 0.86 -5.89 -7.20
CA ASP A 18 1.91 -5.15 -6.48
C ASP A 18 1.49 -3.68 -6.30
N PRO A 19 0.95 -3.30 -5.12
CA PRO A 19 0.50 -1.93 -4.87
C PRO A 19 1.64 -1.00 -4.42
N LYS A 20 2.90 -1.48 -4.37
CA LYS A 20 4.03 -0.79 -3.75
C LYS A 20 4.21 0.63 -4.28
N GLU A 21 4.27 0.80 -5.60
CA GLU A 21 4.49 2.13 -6.20
C GLU A 21 3.41 3.11 -5.75
N GLY A 22 2.15 2.67 -5.77
CA GLY A 22 1.03 3.57 -5.47
C GLY A 22 0.93 3.96 -3.99
N ILE A 23 1.19 3.00 -3.11
CA ILE A 23 1.27 3.26 -1.68
C ILE A 23 2.40 4.27 -1.39
N LEU A 24 3.58 4.08 -1.98
CA LEU A 24 4.74 4.95 -1.76
C LEU A 24 4.50 6.38 -2.26
N ASN A 25 3.93 6.55 -3.45
CA ASN A 25 3.61 7.87 -3.99
C ASN A 25 2.58 8.61 -3.14
N SER A 26 1.56 7.91 -2.64
CA SER A 26 0.54 8.47 -1.75
C SER A 26 1.12 8.88 -0.39
N ILE A 27 2.06 8.10 0.18
CA ILE A 27 2.77 8.46 1.41
C ILE A 27 3.63 9.71 1.19
N GLN A 28 4.43 9.74 0.12
CA GLN A 28 5.28 10.90 -0.20
C GLN A 28 4.45 12.17 -0.37
N TYR A 29 3.28 12.08 -0.98
CA TYR A 29 2.36 13.22 -1.07
C TYR A 29 1.89 13.70 0.31
N ALA A 30 1.45 12.79 1.18
CA ALA A 30 1.00 13.15 2.52
C ALA A 30 2.11 13.86 3.31
N LEU A 31 3.35 13.34 3.24
CA LEU A 31 4.53 13.94 3.86
C LEU A 31 4.78 15.35 3.32
N LYS A 32 4.78 15.52 1.99
CA LYS A 32 4.95 16.82 1.34
C LYS A 32 3.88 17.82 1.78
N LYS A 33 2.62 17.38 1.94
CA LYS A 33 1.52 18.24 2.40
C LYS A 33 1.65 18.67 3.85
N LYS A 34 2.19 17.81 4.72
CA LYS A 34 2.48 18.14 6.12
C LYS A 34 3.82 18.87 6.29
N GLY A 35 4.59 19.06 5.21
CA GLY A 35 5.90 19.72 5.24
C GLY A 35 7.01 18.83 5.81
N ILE A 36 6.80 17.51 5.88
CA ILE A 36 7.78 16.55 6.38
C ILE A 36 8.72 16.17 5.23
N HIS A 37 10.03 16.30 5.47
CA HIS A 37 11.05 15.85 4.52
C HIS A 37 11.53 14.44 4.89
N GLU A 38 11.37 13.49 3.97
CA GLU A 38 11.86 12.11 4.14
C GLU A 38 13.31 12.01 3.62
N ALA A 39 14.24 11.70 4.52
CA ALA A 39 15.65 11.58 4.21
C ALA A 39 16.00 10.25 3.51
N LYS A 40 15.17 9.23 3.67
CA LYS A 40 15.38 7.88 3.12
C LYS A 40 14.11 7.33 2.47
N PRO A 41 13.75 7.83 1.27
CA PRO A 41 12.55 7.37 0.56
C PRO A 41 12.50 5.86 0.31
N ASP A 42 13.66 5.22 0.14
CA ASP A 42 13.76 3.78 -0.08
C ASP A 42 13.32 2.95 1.14
N GLU A 43 13.35 3.53 2.35
CA GLU A 43 12.88 2.87 3.57
C GLU A 43 11.36 2.98 3.77
N LEU A 44 10.63 3.74 2.94
CA LEU A 44 9.18 3.90 3.05
C LEU A 44 8.41 2.60 2.79
N SER A 45 9.07 1.54 2.29
CA SER A 45 8.47 0.21 2.21
C SER A 45 8.02 -0.33 3.57
N CYS A 46 8.52 0.21 4.69
CA CYS A 46 8.05 -0.16 6.03
C CYS A 46 6.57 0.16 6.30
N PHE A 47 5.93 0.97 5.45
CA PHE A 47 4.50 1.29 5.52
C PHE A 47 3.61 0.23 4.85
N ILE A 48 4.18 -0.72 4.10
CA ILE A 48 3.41 -1.73 3.38
C ILE A 48 3.15 -2.92 4.31
N GLY A 49 1.87 -3.18 4.60
CA GLY A 49 1.42 -4.25 5.49
C GLY A 49 0.81 -3.76 6.82
N PRO A 50 1.53 -2.98 7.66
CA PRO A 50 0.97 -2.50 8.92
C PRO A 50 -0.08 -1.39 8.69
N PRO A 51 -0.97 -1.14 9.67
CA PRO A 51 -1.86 0.02 9.63
C PRO A 51 -1.08 1.33 9.47
N LEU A 52 -1.51 2.17 8.53
CA LEU A 52 -0.76 3.37 8.15
C LEU A 52 -0.60 4.36 9.32
N HIS A 53 -1.64 4.57 10.13
CA HIS A 53 -1.56 5.46 11.28
C HIS A 53 -0.47 5.03 12.26
N LEU A 54 -0.36 3.72 12.58
CA LEU A 54 0.72 3.19 13.44
C LEU A 54 2.10 3.42 12.81
N SER A 55 2.21 3.27 11.49
CA SER A 55 3.47 3.50 10.77
C SER A 55 3.91 4.97 10.82
N PHE A 56 2.95 5.90 10.66
CA PHE A 56 3.19 7.34 10.81
C PHE A 56 3.60 7.71 12.24
N GLN A 57 2.91 7.19 13.26
CA GLN A 57 3.27 7.39 14.67
C GLN A 57 4.67 6.86 14.97
N LYS A 58 4.99 5.65 14.50
CA LYS A 58 6.27 5.01 14.80
C LYS A 58 7.46 5.69 14.13
N ARG A 59 7.34 6.07 12.85
CA ARG A 59 8.47 6.64 12.07
C ARG A 59 8.66 8.13 12.30
N TYR A 60 7.56 8.89 12.46
CA TYR A 60 7.59 10.34 12.53
C TYR A 60 7.18 10.89 13.90
N HIS A 61 6.95 10.01 14.89
CA HIS A 61 6.60 10.38 16.26
C HIS A 61 5.35 11.27 16.36
N LEU A 62 4.42 11.11 15.42
CA LEU A 62 3.18 11.86 15.38
C LEU A 62 2.22 11.41 16.49
N SER A 63 1.39 12.33 16.96
CA SER A 63 0.23 11.98 17.78
C SER A 63 -0.77 11.14 16.99
N GLU A 64 -1.69 10.47 17.69
CA GLU A 64 -2.75 9.69 17.05
C GLU A 64 -3.59 10.55 16.09
N LEU A 65 -3.98 11.75 16.52
CA LEU A 65 -4.74 12.68 15.69
C LEU A 65 -3.99 13.04 14.40
N GLU A 66 -2.72 13.44 14.52
CA GLU A 66 -1.89 13.77 13.35
C GLU A 66 -1.67 12.57 12.44
N ALA A 67 -1.52 11.36 12.99
CA ALA A 67 -1.38 10.15 12.20
C ALA A 67 -2.66 9.84 11.39
N PHE A 68 -3.85 10.04 11.98
CA PHE A 68 -5.10 9.92 11.24
C PHE A 68 -5.29 11.01 10.18
N GLU A 69 -4.84 12.25 10.44
CA GLU A 69 -4.78 13.30 9.41
C GLU A 69 -3.90 12.87 8.23
N MET A 70 -2.74 12.26 8.50
CA MET A 70 -1.85 11.73 7.46
C MET A 70 -2.52 10.63 6.65
N VAL A 71 -3.28 9.73 7.28
CA VAL A 71 -4.09 8.72 6.58
C VAL A 71 -5.13 9.37 5.67
N GLY A 72 -5.78 10.44 6.13
CA GLY A 72 -6.72 11.20 5.29
C GLY A 72 -6.05 11.85 4.07
N LEU A 73 -4.85 12.43 4.24
CA LEU A 73 -4.07 13.00 3.13
C LEU A 73 -3.64 11.93 2.13
N PHE A 74 -3.21 10.77 2.61
CA PHE A 74 -2.88 9.59 1.80
C PHE A 74 -4.09 9.11 0.98
N ALA A 75 -5.25 8.96 1.60
CA ALA A 75 -6.47 8.45 0.96
C ALA A 75 -7.00 9.37 -0.15
N ASN A 76 -6.69 10.67 -0.12
CA ASN A 76 -7.10 11.62 -1.15
C ASN A 76 -6.36 11.45 -2.49
N ILE A 77 -5.22 10.74 -2.53
CA ILE A 77 -4.39 10.53 -3.72
C ILE A 77 -4.68 9.20 -4.41
N LEU A 78 -4.73 8.12 -3.63
CA LEU A 78 -4.93 6.74 -4.08
C LEU A 78 -6.01 6.58 -5.18
N PRO A 79 -7.22 7.16 -5.05
CA PRO A 79 -8.27 6.95 -6.04
C PRO A 79 -8.12 7.81 -7.31
N LYS A 80 -7.28 8.85 -7.32
CA LYS A 80 -7.26 9.83 -8.43
C LYS A 80 -6.20 9.58 -9.50
N ARG A 81 -5.18 8.74 -9.26
CA ARG A 81 -4.05 8.61 -10.21
C ARG A 81 -3.39 7.24 -10.35
N GLU A 82 -3.63 6.26 -9.46
CA GLU A 82 -2.73 5.09 -9.36
C GLU A 82 -3.34 3.71 -9.50
N PHE A 83 -4.67 3.59 -9.50
CA PHE A 83 -5.33 2.30 -9.79
C PHE A 83 -4.95 1.72 -11.17
N THR A 84 -4.46 2.56 -12.10
CA THR A 84 -3.99 2.15 -13.43
C THR A 84 -2.53 1.68 -13.47
N LYS A 85 -1.77 1.87 -12.39
CA LYS A 85 -0.35 1.48 -12.29
C LYS A 85 -0.12 0.17 -11.55
N THR A 86 -1.15 -0.34 -10.88
CA THR A 86 -1.07 -1.61 -10.17
C THR A 86 -0.81 -2.74 -11.18
N ALA A 87 0.37 -3.36 -11.10
CA ALA A 87 0.74 -4.47 -11.96
C ALA A 87 0.23 -5.79 -11.36
N PHE A 88 -0.21 -6.71 -12.22
CA PHE A 88 -0.43 -8.10 -11.79
C PHE A 88 0.91 -8.76 -11.47
N ILE A 89 0.93 -9.60 -10.44
CA ILE A 89 2.11 -10.42 -10.13
C ILE A 89 2.39 -11.36 -11.33
N PRO A 90 3.65 -11.46 -11.80
CA PRO A 90 4.01 -12.29 -12.94
C PRO A 90 3.49 -13.73 -12.80
N GLY A 91 2.86 -14.25 -13.86
CA GLY A 91 2.34 -15.62 -13.90
C GLY A 91 0.92 -15.80 -13.39
N PHE A 92 0.33 -14.84 -12.65
CA PHE A 92 -1.03 -14.98 -12.13
C PHE A 92 -2.08 -15.15 -13.23
N LEU A 93 -2.00 -14.35 -14.30
CA LEU A 93 -2.94 -14.47 -15.43
C LEU A 93 -2.85 -15.84 -16.12
N SER A 94 -1.65 -16.43 -16.18
CA SER A 94 -1.46 -17.78 -16.73
C SER A 94 -2.04 -18.85 -15.82
N PHE A 95 -1.98 -18.65 -14.49
CA PHE A 95 -2.55 -19.57 -13.51
C PHE A 95 -4.08 -19.60 -13.56
N CYS A 96 -4.75 -18.47 -13.81
CA CYS A 96 -6.21 -18.45 -13.96
C CYS A 96 -6.72 -18.99 -15.30
N ALA A 97 -5.86 -19.10 -16.31
CA ALA A 97 -6.21 -19.55 -17.65
C ALA A 97 -6.14 -21.09 -17.84
N SER A 98 -5.67 -21.81 -16.82
CA SER A 98 -5.52 -23.27 -16.78
C SER A 98 -6.57 -23.92 -15.89
#